data_AF-A0A661M0S2-F1
#
_entry.id   AF-A0A661M0S2-F1
#
_cell.length_a   1.000
_cell.length_b   1.000
_cell.length_c   1.000
_cell.angle_alpha   90.00
_cell.angle_beta   90.00
_cell.angle_gamma   90.00
#
_symmetry.space_group_name_H-M   'P 1'
#
loop_
_entity.id
_entity.type
_entity.pdbx_description
1 polymer ?
#
loop_
_entity_poly.entity_id
_entity_poly.type
_entity_poly.pdbx_seq_one_letter_code
_entity_poly.pdbx_strand_id
1 'polypeptide(L)'
;MYALGQFIPSDSLIHGLDPRTKALSVILLSLVILNSQPAAAAIFTLFLLSLIPVSRIPAGAFLRALKPALPFLLLLFGIHLLFTGGAPIPPFPDWRITVTYQGLHKGTLVTWRFALLLMSASFLTFTTSPSELVCALE
;
A
#
# COMPACT_ATOMS: atom_id res chain seq x y z
N MET A 1 26.57 -7.46 -4.78
CA MET A 1 25.68 -8.48 -5.38
C MET A 1 24.72 -8.93 -4.29
N TYR A 2 23.58 -8.25 -4.13
CA TYR A 2 22.60 -8.57 -3.08
C TYR A 2 21.29 -8.95 -3.75
N ALA A 3 20.77 -10.12 -3.36
CA ALA A 3 19.80 -10.91 -4.09
C ALA A 3 18.56 -10.13 -4.53
N LEU A 4 18.29 -10.21 -5.82
CA LEU A 4 17.04 -9.80 -6.46
C LEU A 4 15.90 -10.68 -5.90
N GLY A 5 14.83 -10.05 -5.35
CA GLY A 5 13.51 -10.69 -5.17
C GLY A 5 13.28 -11.49 -3.88
N GLN A 6 13.48 -10.89 -2.71
CA GLN A 6 13.59 -11.63 -1.44
C GLN A 6 12.25 -11.86 -0.73
N PHE A 7 11.81 -13.12 -0.71
CA PHE A 7 11.21 -13.74 0.47
C PHE A 7 12.20 -13.58 1.64
N ILE A 8 11.75 -13.11 2.80
CA ILE A 8 12.61 -12.96 3.97
C ILE A 8 12.33 -14.16 4.88
N PRO A 9 13.17 -15.21 4.88
CA PRO A 9 12.95 -16.36 5.74
C PRO A 9 12.96 -15.91 7.20
N SER A 10 11.83 -16.09 7.87
CA SER A 10 11.62 -15.73 9.27
C SER A 10 10.68 -16.71 9.93
N ASP A 11 11.03 -17.22 11.11
CA ASP A 11 10.16 -18.08 11.92
C ASP A 11 9.12 -17.23 12.65
N SER A 12 8.05 -16.87 11.94
CA SER A 12 6.90 -16.17 12.50
C SER A 12 5.59 -16.92 12.26
N LEU A 13 4.60 -16.70 13.14
CA LEU A 13 3.27 -17.34 13.03
C LEU A 13 2.62 -17.10 11.66
N ILE A 14 2.97 -16.00 11.00
CA ILE A 14 2.45 -15.64 9.68
C ILE A 14 3.12 -16.45 8.56
N HIS A 15 4.37 -16.89 8.72
CA HIS A 15 5.04 -17.74 7.71
C HIS A 15 4.47 -19.15 7.67
N GLY A 16 4.09 -19.71 8.83
CA GLY A 16 3.51 -21.05 8.93
C GLY A 16 2.04 -21.18 8.50
N LEU A 17 1.39 -20.09 8.06
CA LEU A 17 0.03 -20.13 7.54
C LEU A 17 -0.01 -20.66 6.10
N ASP A 18 -1.05 -21.44 5.77
CA ASP A 18 -1.30 -21.94 4.42
C ASP A 18 -1.20 -20.81 3.37
N PRO A 19 -0.32 -20.96 2.35
CA PRO A 19 -0.11 -19.96 1.31
C PRO A 19 -1.40 -19.49 0.62
N ARG A 20 -2.34 -20.41 0.39
CA ARG A 20 -3.66 -20.14 -0.22
C ARG A 20 -4.50 -19.16 0.60
N THR A 21 -4.62 -19.43 1.91
CA THR A 21 -5.38 -18.57 2.83
C THR A 21 -4.76 -17.19 2.93
N LYS A 22 -3.43 -17.11 2.94
CA LYS A 22 -2.70 -15.83 2.98
C LYS A 22 -2.89 -15.01 1.71
N ALA A 23 -2.79 -15.64 0.53
CA ALA A 23 -3.03 -14.99 -0.75
C ALA A 23 -4.47 -14.45 -0.84
N LEU A 24 -5.47 -15.28 -0.51
CA LEU A 24 -6.87 -14.87 -0.44
C LEU A 24 -7.10 -13.71 0.54
N SER A 25 -6.48 -13.76 1.72
CA SER A 25 -6.59 -12.67 2.71
C SER A 25 -6.08 -11.34 2.16
N VAL A 26 -4.94 -11.35 1.47
CA VAL A 26 -4.34 -10.15 0.88
C VAL A 26 -5.18 -9.62 -0.28
N ILE A 27 -5.75 -10.51 -1.11
CA ILE A 27 -6.66 -10.13 -2.20
C ILE A 27 -7.92 -9.48 -1.64
N LEU A 28 -8.58 -10.11 -0.66
CA LEU A 28 -9.78 -9.56 -0.02
C LEU A 28 -9.48 -8.23 0.66
N LEU A 29 -8.38 -8.14 1.41
CA LEU A 29 -7.94 -6.91 2.06
C LEU A 29 -7.73 -5.80 1.01
N SER A 30 -7.11 -6.13 -0.12
CA SER A 30 -6.87 -5.18 -1.22
C SER A 30 -8.16 -4.63 -1.81
N LEU A 31 -9.16 -5.48 -2.05
CA LEU A 31 -10.49 -5.07 -2.55
C LEU A 31 -11.21 -4.13 -1.58
N VAL A 32 -11.10 -4.40 -0.27
CA VAL A 32 -11.70 -3.55 0.77
C VAL A 32 -10.95 -2.22 0.88
N ILE A 33 -9.61 -2.21 0.81
CA ILE A 33 -8.80 -0.98 0.82
C ILE A 33 -9.18 -0.07 -0.34
N LEU A 34 -9.38 -0.60 -1.55
CA LEU A 34 -9.75 0.20 -2.73
C LEU A 34 -11.05 1.00 -2.53
N ASN A 35 -12.01 0.45 -1.79
CA ASN A 35 -13.30 1.08 -1.49
C ASN A 35 -13.35 1.77 -0.12
N SER A 36 -12.24 1.81 0.62
CA SER A 36 -12.23 2.23 2.02
C SER A 36 -12.37 3.74 2.20
N GLN A 37 -13.30 4.18 3.06
CA GLN A 37 -13.37 5.57 3.51
C GLN A 37 -12.10 5.96 4.31
N PRO A 38 -11.77 7.26 4.47
CA PRO A 38 -10.56 7.69 5.19
C PRO A 38 -10.43 7.08 6.59
N ALA A 39 -11.54 6.95 7.33
CA ALA A 39 -11.54 6.27 8.64
C ALA A 39 -11.16 4.79 8.54
N ALA A 40 -11.68 4.08 7.52
CA ALA A 40 -11.34 2.67 7.29
C ALA A 40 -9.88 2.51 6.83
N ALA A 41 -9.37 3.42 6.01
CA ALA A 41 -7.95 3.43 5.61
C ALA A 41 -7.02 3.60 6.83
N ALA A 42 -7.38 4.44 7.80
CA ALA A 42 -6.65 4.58 9.06
C ALA A 42 -6.64 3.27 9.88
N ILE A 43 -7.80 2.60 9.98
CA ILE A 43 -7.91 1.29 10.66
C ILE A 43 -7.02 0.25 9.97
N PHE A 44 -7.04 0.16 8.63
CA PHE A 44 -6.18 -0.77 7.89
C PHE A 44 -4.70 -0.47 8.06
N THR A 45 -4.34 0.80 8.13
CA THR A 45 -2.95 1.22 8.41
C THR A 45 -2.50 0.68 9.76
N LEU A 46 -3.34 0.83 10.78
CA LEU A 46 -3.06 0.38 12.14
C LEU A 46 -2.99 -1.16 12.22
N PHE A 47 -3.87 -1.86 11.49
CA PHE A 47 -3.84 -3.31 11.34
C PHE A 47 -2.55 -3.81 10.66
N LEU A 48 -2.13 -3.18 9.55
CA LEU A 48 -0.87 -3.56 8.89
C LEU A 48 0.35 -3.26 9.78
N LEU A 49 0.34 -2.13 10.51
CA LEU A 49 1.40 -1.78 11.46
C LEU A 49 1.50 -2.80 12.60
N SER A 50 0.37 -3.29 13.12
CA SER A 50 0.37 -4.31 14.18
C SER A 50 0.86 -5.67 13.69
N LEU A 51 0.74 -5.97 12.39
CA LEU A 51 1.30 -7.19 11.80
C LEU A 51 2.82 -7.16 11.66
N ILE A 52 3.46 -5.99 11.57
CA ILE A 52 4.93 -5.87 11.45
C ILE A 52 5.66 -6.62 12.58
N PRO A 53 5.40 -6.36 13.88
CA PRO A 53 6.08 -7.07 14.97
C PRO A 53 5.72 -8.56 15.01
N VAL A 54 4.48 -8.92 14.65
CA VAL A 54 4.04 -10.33 14.60
C VAL A 54 4.79 -11.10 13.50
N SER A 55 5.06 -10.44 12.38
CA SER A 55 5.77 -11.03 11.24
C SER A 55 7.26 -11.21 11.49
N ARG A 56 7.82 -10.54 12.51
CA ARG A 56 9.26 -10.42 12.77
C ARG A 56 10.05 -9.91 11.55
N ILE A 57 9.41 -9.13 10.68
CA ILE A 57 10.06 -8.52 9.51
C ILE A 57 10.63 -7.16 9.93
N PRO A 58 11.89 -6.84 9.60
CA PRO A 58 12.44 -5.53 9.92
C PRO A 58 11.65 -4.43 9.22
N ALA A 59 11.23 -3.41 9.96
CA ALA A 59 10.48 -2.26 9.41
C ALA A 59 11.19 -1.59 8.22
N GLY A 60 12.52 -1.64 8.20
CA GLY A 60 13.35 -1.17 7.07
C GLY A 60 13.12 -1.92 5.75
N ALA A 61 12.64 -3.17 5.77
CA ALA A 61 12.29 -3.90 4.55
C ALA A 61 11.07 -3.29 3.85
N PHE A 62 10.04 -2.90 4.62
CA PHE A 62 8.86 -2.20 4.09
C PHE A 62 9.22 -0.85 3.48
N LEU A 63 10.09 -0.08 4.15
CA LEU A 63 10.58 1.18 3.60
C LEU A 63 11.36 0.99 2.29
N ARG A 64 12.14 -0.09 2.18
CA ARG A 64 12.86 -0.44 0.93
C ARG A 64 11.89 -0.85 -0.19
N ALA A 65 10.78 -1.52 0.13
CA ALA A 65 9.73 -1.84 -0.85
C ALA A 65 8.97 -0.61 -1.31
N LEU A 66 8.72 0.35 -0.41
CA LEU A 66 8.00 1.59 -0.75
C LEU A 66 8.88 2.58 -1.52
N LYS A 67 10.21 2.60 -1.27
CA LYS A 67 11.16 3.51 -1.89
C LYS A 67 11.09 3.58 -3.44
N PRO A 68 11.08 2.46 -4.19
CA PRO A 68 10.95 2.51 -5.66
C PRO A 68 9.57 3.00 -6.13
N ALA A 69 8.52 2.82 -5.32
CA ALA A 69 7.17 3.28 -5.65
C ALA A 69 6.92 4.75 -5.28
N LEU A 70 7.77 5.35 -4.43
CA LEU A 70 7.62 6.73 -3.96
C LEU A 70 7.48 7.78 -5.08
N PRO A 71 8.29 7.80 -6.17
CA PRO A 71 8.10 8.76 -7.25
C PRO A 71 6.73 8.61 -7.93
N PHE A 72 6.24 7.37 -8.06
CA PHE A 72 4.92 7.10 -8.61
C PHE A 72 3.79 7.58 -7.68
N LEU A 73 3.92 7.36 -6.36
CA LEU A 73 2.96 7.86 -5.37
C LEU A 73 2.88 9.40 -5.34
N LEU A 74 4.04 10.06 -5.44
CA LEU A 74 4.10 11.52 -5.51
C LEU A 74 3.47 12.05 -6.80
N LEU A 75 3.72 11.38 -7.93
CA LEU A 75 3.07 11.71 -9.20
C LEU A 75 1.55 11.53 -9.11
N LEU A 76 1.08 10.41 -8.54
CA LEU A 76 -0.33 10.11 -8.36
C LEU A 76 -1.04 11.17 -7.49
N PHE A 77 -0.40 11.56 -6.40
CA PHE A 77 -0.85 12.65 -5.54
C PHE A 77 -0.90 13.97 -6.30
N GLY A 78 0.19 14.32 -7.01
CA GLY A 78 0.29 15.55 -7.79
C GLY A 78 -0.77 15.65 -8.89
N ILE A 79 -1.03 14.57 -9.61
CA ILE A 79 -2.10 14.51 -10.62
C ILE A 79 -3.45 14.79 -9.96
N HIS A 80 -3.77 14.13 -8.85
CA HIS A 80 -5.04 14.40 -8.15
C HIS A 80 -5.11 15.82 -7.59
N LEU A 81 -4.00 16.35 -7.08
CA LEU A 81 -3.94 17.71 -6.53
C LEU A 81 -4.24 18.76 -7.61
N LEU A 82 -3.70 18.56 -8.82
CA LEU A 82 -3.70 19.54 -9.91
C LEU A 82 -4.88 19.38 -10.89
N PHE A 83 -5.35 18.14 -11.10
CA PHE A 83 -6.39 17.81 -12.09
C PHE A 83 -7.75 17.45 -11.48
N THR A 84 -7.87 17.38 -10.15
CA THR A 84 -9.20 17.20 -9.53
C THR A 84 -9.93 18.54 -9.46
N GLY A 85 -11.02 18.65 -10.21
CA GLY A 85 -11.93 19.79 -10.12
C GLY A 85 -12.56 19.92 -8.73
N GLY A 86 -12.77 21.17 -8.29
CA GLY A 86 -13.26 21.49 -6.96
C GLY A 86 -13.18 22.97 -6.63
N ALA A 87 -13.42 23.32 -5.36
CA ALA A 87 -13.24 24.65 -4.83
C ALA A 87 -11.73 24.97 -4.74
N PRO A 88 -11.25 26.02 -5.43
CA PRO A 88 -9.85 26.43 -5.37
C PRO A 88 -9.49 26.89 -3.95
N ILE A 89 -8.28 26.57 -3.51
CA ILE A 89 -7.74 27.10 -2.25
C ILE A 89 -7.32 28.56 -2.49
N PRO A 90 -7.88 29.56 -1.78
CA PRO A 90 -7.42 30.95 -1.89
C PRO A 90 -5.93 31.02 -1.50
N PRO A 91 -5.04 31.73 -2.24
CA PRO A 91 -5.28 32.86 -3.16
C PRO A 91 -5.11 32.53 -4.66
N PHE A 92 -5.10 31.26 -5.06
CA PHE A 92 -4.84 30.91 -6.47
C PHE A 92 -6.09 31.16 -7.33
N PRO A 93 -6.01 31.94 -8.43
CA PRO A 93 -7.14 32.18 -9.34
C PRO A 93 -7.56 30.89 -10.07
N ASP A 94 -8.78 30.86 -10.59
CA ASP A 94 -9.36 29.76 -11.41
C ASP A 94 -8.60 29.55 -12.74
N TRP A 95 -7.36 29.11 -12.68
CA TRP A 95 -6.60 28.62 -13.83
C TRP A 95 -6.91 27.13 -14.04
N ARG A 96 -6.65 26.61 -15.26
CA ARG A 96 -6.82 25.18 -15.62
C ARG A 96 -6.06 24.20 -14.71
N ILE A 97 -5.08 24.69 -13.95
CA ILE A 97 -4.26 23.94 -12.99
C ILE A 97 -4.31 24.74 -11.68
N THR A 98 -5.24 24.38 -10.80
CA THR A 98 -5.39 25.04 -9.50
C THR A 98 -5.50 24.00 -8.40
N VAL A 99 -4.83 24.24 -7.27
CA VAL A 99 -4.91 23.36 -6.10
C VAL A 99 -6.29 23.50 -5.48
N THR A 100 -7.06 22.41 -5.46
CA THR A 100 -8.41 22.38 -4.89
C THR A 100 -8.43 21.63 -3.55
N TYR A 101 -9.33 22.01 -2.64
CA TYR A 101 -9.53 21.26 -1.39
C TYR A 101 -9.95 19.81 -1.66
N GLN A 102 -10.76 19.59 -2.69
CA GLN A 102 -11.19 18.28 -3.14
C GLN A 102 -10.04 17.46 -3.72
N GLY A 103 -9.13 18.09 -4.48
CA GLY A 103 -7.92 17.46 -5.00
C GLY A 103 -6.94 17.08 -3.91
N LEU A 104 -6.80 17.90 -2.88
CA LEU A 104 -6.01 17.55 -1.69
C LEU A 104 -6.61 16.36 -0.96
N HIS A 105 -7.91 16.37 -0.68
CA HIS A 105 -8.59 15.28 0.04
C HIS A 105 -8.57 13.97 -0.76
N LYS A 106 -8.99 14.00 -2.04
CA LYS A 106 -9.00 12.81 -2.90
C LYS A 106 -7.59 12.32 -3.21
N GLY A 107 -6.66 13.23 -3.52
CA GLY A 107 -5.27 12.87 -3.79
C GLY A 107 -4.61 12.20 -2.61
N THR A 108 -4.79 12.74 -1.40
CA THR A 108 -4.28 12.11 -0.18
C THR A 108 -4.90 10.73 0.02
N LEU A 109 -6.22 10.60 -0.10
CA LEU A 109 -6.92 9.34 0.12
C LEU A 109 -6.51 8.26 -0.90
N VAL A 110 -6.44 8.59 -2.18
CA VAL A 110 -6.05 7.65 -3.24
C VAL A 110 -4.60 7.22 -3.09
N THR A 111 -3.70 8.17 -2.80
CA THR A 111 -2.27 7.88 -2.58
C THR A 111 -2.07 7.03 -1.35
N TRP A 112 -2.80 7.30 -0.26
CA TRP A 112 -2.80 6.48 0.95
C TRP A 112 -3.26 5.05 0.65
N ARG A 113 -4.41 4.87 -0.03
CA ARG A 113 -4.90 3.54 -0.41
C ARG A 113 -3.87 2.77 -1.23
N PHE A 114 -3.24 3.42 -2.22
CA PHE A 114 -2.18 2.81 -3.01
C PHE A 114 -0.96 2.38 -2.18
N ALA A 115 -0.53 3.21 -1.22
CA ALA A 115 0.53 2.84 -0.29
C ALA A 115 0.15 1.63 0.58
N LEU A 116 -1.09 1.53 1.05
CA LEU A 116 -1.59 0.36 1.80
C LEU A 116 -1.65 -0.91 0.97
N LEU A 117 -2.00 -0.81 -0.32
CA LEU A 117 -1.96 -1.93 -1.25
C LEU A 117 -0.52 -2.43 -1.45
N LEU A 118 0.42 -1.50 -1.66
CA LEU A 118 1.84 -1.85 -1.78
C LEU A 118 2.37 -2.52 -0.51
N MET A 119 1.98 -2.03 0.67
CA MET A 119 2.35 -2.64 1.94
C MET A 119 1.76 -4.06 2.07
N SER A 120 0.47 -4.24 1.79
CA SER A 120 -0.20 -5.55 1.82
C SER A 120 0.45 -6.56 0.86
N ALA A 121 0.77 -6.13 -0.37
CA ALA A 121 1.48 -6.96 -1.33
C ALA A 121 2.90 -7.30 -0.85
N SER A 122 3.62 -6.34 -0.26
CA SER A 122 4.94 -6.56 0.32
C SER A 122 4.91 -7.58 1.46
N PHE A 123 3.87 -7.55 2.31
CA PHE A 123 3.67 -8.59 3.33
C PHE A 123 3.57 -9.98 2.69
N LEU A 124 2.79 -10.14 1.62
CA LEU A 124 2.68 -11.42 0.91
C LEU A 124 4.01 -11.86 0.31
N THR A 125 4.72 -10.96 -0.39
CA THR A 125 6.00 -11.26 -1.03
C THR A 125 7.11 -11.56 -0.03
N PHE A 126 7.11 -10.91 1.14
CA PHE A 126 8.10 -11.19 2.18
C PHE A 126 7.81 -12.48 2.95
N THR A 127 6.54 -12.85 3.11
CA THR A 127 6.13 -13.98 3.94
C THR A 127 5.78 -15.26 3.17
N THR A 128 5.78 -15.23 1.84
CA THR A 128 5.51 -16.41 1.00
C THR A 128 6.58 -16.52 -0.08
N SER A 129 7.18 -17.70 -0.22
CA SER A 129 8.16 -17.94 -1.26
C SER A 129 7.51 -17.98 -2.66
N PRO A 130 8.23 -17.63 -3.74
CA PRO A 130 7.71 -17.71 -5.10
C PRO A 130 7.18 -19.11 -5.47
N SER A 131 7.82 -20.17 -4.97
CA SER A 131 7.38 -21.56 -5.17
C SER A 131 6.06 -21.86 -4.48
N GLU A 132 5.86 -21.39 -3.24
CA GLU A 132 4.60 -21.56 -2.51
C GLU A 132 3.47 -20.74 -3.12
N LEU A 133 3.77 -19.56 -3.69
CA LEU A 133 2.78 -18.77 -4.43
C LEU A 133 2.28 -19.50 -5.67
N VAL A 134 3.17 -20.18 -6.41
CA VAL A 134 2.76 -21.00 -7.57
C VAL A 134 1.91 -22.18 -7.11
N CYS A 135 2.34 -22.91 -6.08
CA CYS A 135 1.57 -24.03 -5.50
C CYS A 135 0.21 -23.60 -4.91
N ALA A 136 0.10 -22.35 -4.45
CA ALA A 136 -1.17 -21.80 -4.00
C ALA A 136 -2.15 -21.51 -5.15
N LEU A 137 -1.63 -21.18 -6.33
CA LEU A 137 -2.42 -20.82 -7.51
C LEU A 137 -2.83 -22.03 -8.34
N GLU A 138 -2.01 -23.08 -8.34
CA GLU A 138 -2.32 -24.41 -8.89
C GLU A 138 -3.31 -25.17 -8.00
#